data_AF-A0A4Y2MD49-F1
#
_entry.id   AF-A0A4Y2MD49-F1
#
_cell.length_a   1.000
_cell.length_b   1.000
_cell.length_c   1.000
_cell.angle_alpha   90.00
_cell.angle_beta   90.00
_cell.angle_gamma   90.00
#
_symmetry.space_group_name_H-M   'P 1'
#
loop_
_entity.id
_entity.type
_entity.pdbx_description
1 polymer ?
#
loop_
_entity_poly.entity_id
_entity_poly.type
_entity_poly.pdbx_seq_one_letter_code
_entity_poly.pdbx_strand_id
1 'polypeptide(L)'
;MKFKRNDRVPLLALISDAIKVHDESVSINPTTLFQIIYITKQSDELDDVLTFELCPFPLPLFDEAVMRKGTKSSLYKAFKPCTRDFNAESGVYIIDGGYLLHRVI
;
A
#
# COMPACT_ATOMS: atom_id res chain seq x y z
N MET A 1 31.18 5.25 29.35
CA MET A 1 30.83 6.31 28.38
C MET A 1 29.67 7.12 28.96
N LYS A 2 29.74 8.47 29.02
CA LYS A 2 28.64 9.31 29.50
C LYS A 2 28.04 10.06 28.31
N PHE A 3 26.81 9.71 27.92
CA PHE A 3 26.09 10.38 26.83
C PHE A 3 25.43 11.67 27.35
N LYS A 4 25.68 12.80 26.69
CA LYS A 4 25.07 14.10 26.99
C LYS A 4 23.77 14.26 26.20
N ARG A 5 22.89 15.15 26.64
CA ARG A 5 21.64 15.46 25.94
C ARG A 5 21.88 15.98 24.51
N ASN A 6 22.99 16.67 24.29
CA ASN A 6 23.41 17.17 22.98
C ASN A 6 23.96 16.07 22.06
N ASP A 7 24.27 14.89 22.60
CA ASP A 7 24.73 13.75 21.79
C ASP A 7 23.55 12.93 21.25
N ARG A 8 22.31 13.33 21.55
CA ARG A 8 21.10 12.65 21.06
C ARG A 8 20.85 13.03 19.61
N VAL A 9 20.71 12.02 18.75
CA VAL A 9 20.25 12.21 17.38
C VAL A 9 18.78 12.67 17.43
N PRO A 10 18.44 13.80 16.78
CA PRO A 10 17.07 14.28 16.72
C PRO A 10 16.17 13.30 15.96
N LEU A 11 14.89 13.23 16.35
CA LEU A 11 13.89 12.45 15.62
C LEU A 11 13.69 13.05 14.23
N LEU A 12 13.48 12.20 13.23
CA LEU A 12 13.15 12.60 11.85
C LEU A 12 12.03 13.65 11.79
N ALA A 13 10.99 13.50 12.62
CA ALA A 13 9.88 14.44 12.72
C ALA A 13 10.26 15.86 13.20
N LEU A 14 11.47 16.06 13.74
CA LEU A 14 11.95 17.36 14.23
C LEU A 14 12.88 18.06 13.24
N ILE A 15 13.25 17.42 12.12
CA ILE A 15 14.22 17.95 11.16
C ILE A 15 13.50 18.77 10.09
N SER A 16 12.54 18.15 9.41
CA SER A 16 11.69 18.79 8.40
C SER A 16 10.51 17.87 8.08
N ASP A 17 9.31 18.42 8.04
CA ASP A 17 8.09 17.74 7.62
C ASP A 17 7.69 18.04 6.17
N ALA A 18 8.51 18.80 5.43
CA ALA A 18 8.26 19.11 4.02
C ALA A 18 9.55 19.36 3.22
N ILE A 19 9.51 19.06 1.92
CA ILE A 19 10.53 19.44 0.93
C ILE A 19 9.93 20.23 -0.22
N LYS A 20 10.75 20.96 -0.97
CA LYS A 20 10.33 21.61 -2.21
C LYS A 20 10.52 20.68 -3.41
N VAL A 21 9.43 20.43 -4.14
CA VAL A 21 9.41 19.73 -5.41
C VAL A 21 8.79 20.67 -6.43
N HIS A 22 9.53 21.07 -7.47
CA HIS A 22 9.06 22.04 -8.49
C HIS A 22 8.46 23.33 -7.89
N ASP A 23 9.14 23.90 -6.87
CA ASP A 23 8.70 25.07 -6.10
C ASP A 23 7.45 24.90 -5.22
N GLU A 24 6.82 23.71 -5.24
CA GLU A 24 5.74 23.35 -4.34
C GLU A 24 6.26 22.65 -3.09
N SER A 25 5.71 23.00 -1.94
CA SER A 25 6.04 22.34 -0.67
C SER A 25 5.23 21.06 -0.54
N VAL A 26 5.92 19.92 -0.55
CA VAL A 26 5.34 18.57 -0.38
C VAL A 26 5.67 18.08 1.03
N SER A 27 4.65 17.65 1.78
CA SER A 27 4.83 17.10 3.13
C SER A 27 5.47 15.71 3.08
N ILE A 28 6.44 15.46 3.94
CA ILE A 28 7.04 14.15 4.17
C ILE A 28 6.42 13.53 5.41
N ASN A 29 6.06 12.26 5.33
CA ASN A 29 5.63 11.49 6.50
C ASN A 29 6.86 10.78 7.12
N PRO A 30 7.39 11.26 8.27
CA PRO A 30 8.58 10.68 8.88
C PRO A 30 8.39 9.22 9.33
N THR A 31 7.14 8.79 9.57
CA THR A 31 6.82 7.39 9.88
C THR A 31 6.97 6.51 8.63
N THR A 32 6.45 6.95 7.48
CA THR A 32 6.58 6.23 6.20
C THR A 32 8.04 6.10 5.81
N LEU A 33 8.82 7.19 5.91
CA LEU A 33 10.25 7.17 5.61
C LEU A 33 11.02 6.19 6.53
N PHE A 34 10.72 6.20 7.84
CA PHE A 34 11.31 5.26 8.78
C PHE A 34 10.95 3.80 8.43
N GLN A 35 9.70 3.53 8.05
CA GLN A 35 9.26 2.20 7.64
C GLN A 35 9.98 1.73 6.38
N ILE A 36 10.10 2.57 5.36
CA ILE A 36 10.84 2.27 4.13
C ILE A 36 12.29 1.91 4.47
N ILE A 37 13.00 2.81 5.16
CA ILE A 37 14.40 2.59 5.57
C ILE A 37 14.53 1.30 6.38
N TYR A 38 13.61 1.04 7.31
CA TYR A 38 13.66 -0.16 8.15
C TYR A 38 13.47 -1.45 7.36
N ILE A 39 12.57 -1.46 6.38
CA ILE A 39 12.29 -2.61 5.51
C ILE A 39 13.47 -2.85 4.57
N THR A 40 14.04 -1.79 3.99
CA THR A 40 15.11 -1.87 2.99
C THR A 40 16.52 -1.85 3.57
N LYS A 41 16.70 -1.74 4.90
CA LYS A 41 18.03 -1.65 5.55
C LYS A 41 19.01 -2.78 5.23
N GLN A 42 18.52 -3.93 4.75
CA GLN A 42 19.35 -5.08 4.39
C GLN A 42 19.63 -5.18 2.88
N SER A 43 19.02 -4.31 2.08
CA SER A 43 19.25 -4.20 0.64
C SER A 43 20.11 -2.97 0.34
N ASP A 44 20.92 -3.08 -0.71
CA ASP A 44 21.65 -1.94 -1.27
C ASP A 44 20.76 -1.06 -2.17
N GLU A 45 19.44 -1.33 -2.23
CA GLU A 45 18.45 -0.70 -3.13
C GLU A 45 17.73 0.51 -2.50
N LEU A 46 18.24 1.06 -1.38
CA LEU A 46 17.56 2.13 -0.65
C LEU A 46 17.29 3.37 -1.53
N ASP A 47 18.27 3.77 -2.35
CA ASP A 47 18.15 4.93 -3.23
C ASP A 47 17.06 4.74 -4.30
N ASP A 48 17.00 3.55 -4.90
CA ASP A 48 15.99 3.19 -5.90
C ASP A 48 14.58 3.19 -5.29
N VAL A 49 14.43 2.69 -4.06
CA VAL A 49 13.14 2.68 -3.36
C VAL A 49 12.71 4.11 -3.00
N LEU A 50 13.62 4.95 -2.53
CA LEU A 50 13.31 6.34 -2.16
C LEU A 50 12.92 7.21 -3.35
N THR A 51 13.27 6.81 -4.59
CA THR A 51 12.80 7.48 -5.82
C THR A 51 11.26 7.51 -5.90
N PHE A 52 10.58 6.54 -5.29
CA PHE A 52 9.12 6.43 -5.29
C PHE A 52 8.47 6.87 -3.99
N GLU A 53 9.21 7.41 -3.02
CA GLU A 53 8.68 7.73 -1.69
C GLU A 53 7.57 8.79 -1.73
N LEU A 54 7.72 9.81 -2.59
CA LEU A 54 6.72 10.86 -2.81
C LEU A 54 5.76 10.56 -3.96
N CYS A 55 5.82 9.35 -4.53
CA CYS A 55 4.90 8.98 -5.59
C CYS A 55 3.47 8.97 -5.04
N PRO A 56 2.49 9.60 -5.71
CA PRO A 56 1.11 9.58 -5.23
C PRO A 56 0.64 8.12 -5.15
N PHE A 57 0.09 7.74 -3.99
CA PHE A 57 -0.58 6.47 -3.87
C PHE A 57 -1.69 6.40 -4.92
N PRO A 58 -1.79 5.34 -5.74
CA PRO A 58 -2.91 5.20 -6.64
C PRO A 58 -4.16 4.99 -5.79
N LEU A 59 -4.87 6.08 -5.53
CA LEU A 59 -6.09 6.12 -4.70
C LEU A 59 -7.13 5.06 -5.10
N PRO A 60 -7.25 4.59 -6.35
CA PRO A 60 -8.13 3.46 -6.66
C PRO A 60 -7.72 2.13 -5.99
N LEU A 61 -6.42 1.91 -5.77
CA LEU A 61 -5.82 0.67 -5.31
C LEU A 61 -5.43 0.69 -3.83
N PHE A 62 -5.06 1.85 -3.28
CA PHE A 62 -4.59 2.00 -1.90
C PHE A 62 -5.40 3.05 -1.14
N ASP A 63 -5.60 2.81 0.15
CA ASP A 63 -5.86 3.87 1.12
C ASP A 63 -4.53 4.36 1.72
N GLU A 64 -4.55 5.40 2.57
CA GLU A 64 -3.35 6.03 3.14
C GLU A 64 -2.45 5.06 3.93
N ALA A 65 -2.92 3.85 4.25
CA ALA A 65 -2.17 2.87 5.04
C ALA A 65 -1.94 1.53 4.30
N VAL A 66 -2.89 1.04 3.50
CA VAL A 66 -2.88 -0.32 2.93
C VAL A 66 -3.57 -0.38 1.56
N MET A 67 -3.43 -1.51 0.87
CA MET A 67 -4.23 -1.80 -0.33
C MET A 67 -5.72 -1.78 0.04
N ARG A 68 -6.50 -0.93 -0.64
CA ARG A 68 -7.92 -0.73 -0.36
C ARG A 68 -8.65 -2.06 -0.49
N LYS A 69 -9.39 -2.44 0.56
CA LYS A 69 -10.21 -3.66 0.53
C LYS A 69 -11.25 -3.53 -0.58
N GLY A 70 -11.20 -4.43 -1.56
CA GLY A 70 -12.17 -4.45 -2.64
C GLY A 70 -13.60 -4.67 -2.13
N THR A 71 -14.57 -3.97 -2.72
CA THR A 71 -16.00 -4.11 -2.41
C THR A 71 -16.68 -5.20 -3.23
N LYS A 72 -15.92 -6.23 -3.65
CA LYS A 72 -16.42 -7.34 -4.50
C LYS A 72 -17.69 -7.99 -3.93
N SER A 73 -17.76 -8.19 -2.63
CA SER A 73 -18.96 -8.72 -1.97
C SER A 73 -20.17 -7.78 -2.03
N SER A 74 -19.97 -6.47 -2.18
CA SER A 74 -21.06 -5.52 -2.40
C SER A 74 -21.63 -5.63 -3.82
N LEU A 75 -20.80 -6.01 -4.81
CA LEU A 75 -21.27 -6.28 -6.17
C LEU A 75 -22.27 -7.45 -6.19
N TYR A 76 -22.13 -8.44 -5.29
CA TYR A 76 -23.10 -9.53 -5.15
C TYR A 76 -24.55 -9.02 -5.08
N LYS A 77 -24.78 -7.94 -4.31
CA LYS A 77 -26.13 -7.35 -4.14
C LYS A 77 -26.70 -6.74 -5.43
N ALA A 78 -25.85 -6.40 -6.40
CA ALA A 78 -26.27 -5.86 -7.69
C ALA A 78 -26.65 -6.94 -8.70
N PHE A 79 -26.21 -8.20 -8.49
CA PHE A 79 -26.58 -9.29 -9.37
C PHE A 79 -28.01 -9.75 -9.11
N LYS A 80 -28.75 -10.03 -10.18
CA LYS A 80 -30.04 -10.71 -10.09
C LYS A 80 -29.78 -12.20 -9.87
N PRO A 81 -30.54 -12.90 -8.99
CA PRO A 81 -30.45 -14.34 -8.87
C PRO A 81 -30.61 -15.02 -10.24
N CYS A 82 -29.72 -15.97 -10.53
CA CYS A 82 -29.76 -16.77 -11.74
C CYS A 82 -30.05 -18.22 -11.35
N THR A 83 -31.09 -18.82 -11.93
CA THR A 83 -31.47 -20.22 -11.71
C THR A 83 -30.99 -21.14 -12.83
N ARG A 84 -30.12 -20.66 -13.71
CA ARG A 84 -29.56 -21.49 -14.79
C ARG A 84 -28.56 -22.46 -14.18
N ASP A 85 -28.65 -23.71 -14.59
CA ASP A 85 -27.64 -24.71 -14.27
C ASP A 85 -26.29 -24.26 -14.85
N PHE A 86 -25.27 -24.27 -14.00
CA PHE A 86 -23.91 -23.95 -14.38
C PHE A 86 -23.19 -25.25 -14.76
N ASN A 87 -22.81 -25.39 -16.04
CA ASN A 87 -21.99 -26.52 -16.48
C ASN A 87 -20.50 -26.27 -16.12
N ALA A 88 -20.03 -26.97 -15.09
CA ALA A 88 -18.66 -26.89 -14.59
C ALA A 88 -17.69 -27.93 -15.21
N GLU A 89 -18.11 -28.73 -16.19
CA GLU A 89 -17.33 -29.87 -16.71
C GLU A 89 -16.00 -29.46 -17.38
N SER A 90 -15.89 -28.23 -17.88
CA SER A 90 -14.77 -27.77 -18.72
C SER A 90 -13.80 -26.79 -18.01
N GLY A 91 -13.51 -27.01 -16.73
CA GLY A 91 -12.47 -26.26 -16.04
C GLY A 91 -12.44 -26.47 -14.53
N VAL A 92 -11.42 -25.90 -13.89
CA VAL A 92 -11.38 -25.75 -12.44
C VAL A 92 -11.96 -24.39 -12.08
N TYR A 93 -12.90 -24.38 -11.13
CA TYR A 93 -13.54 -23.17 -10.67
C TYR A 93 -13.37 -23.01 -9.16
N ILE A 94 -13.14 -21.78 -8.73
CA ILE A 94 -13.00 -21.43 -7.31
C ILE A 94 -13.96 -20.30 -6.95
N ILE A 95 -14.50 -20.35 -5.75
CA ILE A 95 -15.22 -19.22 -5.15
C ILE A 95 -14.19 -18.43 -4.32
N ASP A 96 -14.00 -17.15 -4.62
CA ASP A 96 -13.11 -16.30 -3.84
C ASP A 96 -13.76 -15.81 -2.52
N GLY A 97 -12.98 -15.15 -1.66
CA GLY A 97 -13.49 -14.55 -0.41
C GLY A 97 -14.52 -13.42 -0.60
N GLY A 98 -14.79 -13.02 -1.84
CA GLY A 98 -15.83 -12.07 -2.25
C GLY A 98 -17.10 -12.73 -2.80
N TYR A 99 -17.22 -14.06 -2.73
CA TYR A 99 -18.32 -14.86 -3.26
C TYR A 99 -18.46 -14.78 -4.79
N LEU A 100 -17.38 -14.52 -5.51
CA LEU A 100 -17.35 -14.56 -6.97
C LEU A 100 -16.75 -15.87 -7.46
N LEU A 101 -17.37 -16.44 -8.50
CA LEU A 101 -16.88 -17.63 -9.19
C LEU A 101 -15.79 -17.25 -10.20
N HIS A 102 -14.61 -17.87 -10.09
CA HIS A 102 -13.47 -17.68 -10.99
C HIS A 102 -13.16 -18.97 -11.72
N ARG A 103 -12.84 -18.88 -13.00
CA ARG A 103 -12.26 -19.99 -13.78
C ARG A 103 -10.74 -19.89 -13.69
N VAL A 104 -10.09 -20.99 -13.31
CA VAL A 104 -8.63 -21.11 -13.35
C VAL A 104 -8.23 -21.41 -14.80
N ILE A 105 -7.33 -20.61 -15.37
CA ILE A 105 -6.73 -20.78 -16.71
C ILE A 105 -5.40 -21.51 -16.57
#